data_AF-A0A8R1UTS8-F1
#
_entry.id   AF-A0A8R1UTS8-F1
#
_cell.length_a   1.000
_cell.length_b   1.000
_cell.length_c   1.000
_cell.angle_alpha   90.00
_cell.angle_beta   90.00
_cell.angle_gamma   90.00
#
_symmetry.space_group_name_H-M   'P 1'
#
loop_
_entity.id
_entity.type
_entity.pdbx_description
1 polymer ?
#
loop_
_entity_poly.entity_id
_entity_poly.type
_entity_poly.pdbx_seq_one_letter_code
_entity_poly.pdbx_strand_id
1 'polypeptide(L)'
;MFTSLYLFFLLFSLSFVPFSLCSPHLIFDPSSVSLVPQEKINLTVSISERVEDVLSVTFKTSEYILFSPVLTISSNESSYLEVTAGNDPINQVYLEIESCFINGTSIDYPLDNSSSFARIRIIRSHPLDVIVDIVGWAYFLAWSISFWPQIILNFQRKSVIGLNFDFVLLNTIGFASYTVYNCLLFFDSEVQSEYISSFPRSPIPVLLNDVVFAAHAFLACAITGIQAIFLERENQRVSRVCIGWSTILVLSGVVTLILTLTNVIQLLTFVDSLSYIKMGVTLSKYFPQAIMNFRRKSTVGWSIGNILLDFTGGTLDLLQVALQGVNVANFSAIIGNPVKFGLGFVSIVFDIVFMIQHYILYKDAQIVGEYEEIEEEGERPSSPSIQGVDNNIDNDESQA
;
A
#
# COMPACT_ATOMS: atom_id res chain seq x y z
N MET A 1 -21.22 12.08 21.77
CA MET A 1 -20.65 12.38 20.44
C MET A 1 -19.77 11.24 19.90
N PHE A 2 -19.04 10.49 20.74
CA PHE A 2 -18.29 9.30 20.31
C PHE A 2 -19.12 8.02 20.07
N THR A 3 -20.35 7.94 20.62
CA THR A 3 -21.27 6.82 20.42
C THR A 3 -21.98 6.83 19.06
N SER A 4 -22.04 7.97 18.38
CA SER A 4 -22.75 8.10 17.09
C SER A 4 -21.93 7.60 15.90
N LEU A 5 -20.60 7.61 15.99
CA LEU A 5 -19.72 7.15 14.91
C LEU A 5 -19.59 5.62 14.89
N TYR A 6 -19.60 5.00 16.08
CA TYR A 6 -19.58 3.53 16.21
C TYR A 6 -20.90 2.89 15.75
N LEU A 7 -22.03 3.56 15.99
CA LEU A 7 -23.34 3.12 15.50
C LEU A 7 -23.48 3.24 13.97
N PHE A 8 -22.79 4.20 13.35
CA PHE A 8 -22.75 4.36 11.90
C PHE A 8 -22.01 3.20 11.22
N PHE A 9 -20.86 2.77 11.76
CA PHE A 9 -20.13 1.60 11.24
C PHE A 9 -20.87 0.27 11.48
N LEU A 10 -21.64 0.15 12.57
CA LEU A 10 -22.41 -1.08 12.89
C LEU A 10 -23.76 -1.18 12.17
N LEU A 11 -24.36 -0.06 11.76
CA LEU A 11 -25.60 -0.03 10.97
C LEU A 11 -25.35 -0.15 9.47
N PHE A 12 -24.15 0.23 9.00
CA PHE A 12 -23.74 0.03 7.60
C PHE A 12 -23.41 -1.45 7.31
N SER A 13 -22.98 -2.23 8.31
CA SER A 13 -22.68 -3.67 8.13
C SER A 13 -23.92 -4.59 8.05
N LEU A 14 -25.14 -4.07 8.19
CA LEU A 14 -26.37 -4.87 8.30
C LEU A 14 -27.46 -4.49 7.29
N SER A 15 -27.17 -3.55 6.39
CA SER A 15 -28.08 -3.13 5.33
C SER A 15 -27.38 -3.41 4.00
N PHE A 16 -28.06 -4.06 3.06
CA PHE A 16 -27.57 -4.40 1.71
C PHE A 16 -26.78 -5.71 1.58
N VAL A 17 -27.50 -6.84 1.71
CA VAL A 17 -27.30 -7.95 0.76
C VAL A 17 -28.33 -7.75 -0.35
N PRO A 18 -28.00 -7.08 -1.47
CA PRO A 18 -28.86 -7.14 -2.63
C PRO A 18 -28.74 -8.56 -3.18
N PHE A 19 -29.87 -9.27 -3.21
CA PHE A 19 -30.00 -10.50 -3.99
C PHE A 19 -30.05 -10.07 -5.47
N SER A 20 -28.89 -9.85 -6.07
CA SER A 20 -28.78 -9.59 -7.50
C SER A 20 -29.19 -10.84 -8.26
N LEU A 21 -30.29 -10.76 -9.02
CA LEU A 21 -30.60 -11.70 -10.09
C LEU A 21 -29.42 -11.71 -11.06
N CYS A 22 -28.57 -12.73 -10.98
CA CYS A 22 -27.38 -12.85 -11.81
C CYS A 22 -27.82 -13.17 -13.24
N SER A 23 -27.43 -12.36 -14.22
CA SER A 23 -27.62 -12.76 -15.62
C SER A 23 -26.69 -13.95 -15.92
N PRO A 24 -27.13 -14.91 -16.75
CA PRO A 24 -26.29 -16.05 -17.12
C PRO A 24 -24.97 -15.57 -17.76
N HIS A 25 -23.83 -16.02 -17.24
CA HIS A 25 -22.50 -15.71 -17.75
C HIS A 25 -21.70 -16.99 -17.98
N LEU A 26 -20.65 -16.92 -18.81
CA LEU A 26 -19.70 -18.02 -18.99
C LEU A 26 -18.65 -17.98 -17.87
N ILE A 27 -18.39 -19.15 -17.30
CA ILE A 27 -17.33 -19.38 -16.33
C ILE A 27 -16.20 -20.10 -17.05
N PHE A 28 -15.00 -19.52 -16.97
CA PHE A 28 -13.77 -20.12 -17.45
C PHE A 28 -12.95 -20.63 -16.26
N ASP A 29 -12.52 -21.88 -16.32
CA ASP A 29 -11.62 -22.47 -15.33
C ASP A 29 -10.36 -23.04 -16.01
N PRO A 30 -9.17 -22.45 -15.79
CA PRO A 30 -8.91 -21.25 -14.99
C PRO A 30 -9.39 -19.95 -15.68
N SER A 31 -9.83 -18.96 -14.90
CA SER A 31 -10.26 -17.64 -15.40
C SER A 31 -9.10 -16.73 -15.79
N SER A 32 -7.91 -16.98 -15.24
CA SER A 32 -6.66 -16.35 -15.64
C SER A 32 -5.53 -17.36 -15.72
N VAL A 33 -4.76 -17.32 -16.82
CA VAL A 33 -3.62 -18.22 -17.04
C VAL A 33 -2.42 -17.46 -17.59
N SER A 34 -1.22 -17.85 -17.14
CA SER A 34 0.05 -17.46 -17.78
C SER A 34 0.61 -18.64 -18.57
N LEU A 35 0.94 -18.41 -19.84
CA LEU A 35 1.46 -19.42 -20.77
C LEU A 35 2.79 -18.95 -21.36
N VAL A 36 3.70 -19.88 -21.60
CA VAL A 36 4.91 -19.65 -22.41
C VAL A 36 4.56 -19.84 -23.90
N PRO A 37 5.27 -19.19 -24.85
CA PRO A 37 5.05 -19.43 -26.28
C PRO A 37 4.93 -20.91 -26.63
N GLN A 38 3.91 -21.23 -27.44
CA GLN A 38 3.56 -22.59 -27.88
C GLN A 38 3.03 -23.53 -26.80
N GLU A 39 2.91 -23.08 -25.55
CA GLU A 39 2.25 -23.85 -24.49
C GLU A 39 0.75 -23.95 -24.76
N LYS A 40 0.19 -25.11 -24.42
CA LYS A 40 -1.23 -25.42 -24.58
C LYS A 40 -1.89 -25.55 -23.23
N ILE A 41 -3.13 -25.07 -23.14
CA ILE A 41 -3.98 -25.30 -21.98
C ILE A 41 -5.40 -25.64 -22.43
N ASN A 42 -6.04 -26.52 -21.68
CA ASN A 42 -7.46 -26.78 -21.82
C ASN A 42 -8.21 -25.91 -20.81
N LEU A 43 -8.93 -24.91 -21.31
CA LEU A 43 -9.84 -24.12 -20.51
C LEU A 43 -11.17 -24.86 -20.42
N THR A 44 -11.67 -25.04 -19.21
CA THR A 44 -12.99 -25.59 -18.97
C THR A 44 -13.99 -24.43 -19.04
N VAL A 45 -14.96 -24.52 -19.94
CA VAL A 45 -16.00 -23.50 -20.15
C VAL A 45 -17.33 -24.07 -19.70
N SER A 46 -18.00 -23.39 -18.78
CA SER A 46 -19.33 -23.74 -18.27
C SER A 46 -20.23 -22.51 -18.21
N ILE A 47 -21.53 -22.72 -18.10
CA ILE A 47 -22.52 -21.64 -17.99
C ILE A 47 -22.95 -21.54 -16.52
N SER A 48 -23.03 -20.32 -15.98
CA SER A 48 -23.40 -20.08 -14.58
C SER A 48 -24.81 -20.53 -14.23
N GLU A 49 -25.73 -20.57 -15.19
CA GLU A 49 -27.12 -21.02 -15.01
C GLU A 49 -27.48 -22.16 -15.95
N ARG A 50 -28.52 -22.92 -15.58
CA ARG A 50 -28.98 -24.05 -16.38
C ARG A 50 -29.63 -23.56 -17.67
N VAL A 51 -29.06 -23.99 -18.79
CA VAL A 51 -29.66 -23.85 -20.12
C VAL A 51 -30.17 -25.22 -20.56
N GLU A 52 -31.42 -25.32 -20.97
CA GLU A 52 -32.04 -26.57 -21.44
C GLU A 52 -31.60 -26.93 -22.87
N ASP A 53 -31.16 -25.93 -23.65
CA ASP A 53 -30.75 -26.06 -25.04
C ASP A 53 -29.23 -26.11 -25.26
N VAL A 54 -28.82 -26.53 -26.46
CA VAL A 54 -27.41 -26.55 -26.87
C VAL A 54 -26.95 -25.14 -27.23
N LEU A 55 -25.94 -24.64 -26.52
CA LEU A 55 -25.35 -23.32 -26.73
C LEU A 55 -24.13 -23.42 -27.65
N SER A 56 -24.08 -22.65 -28.73
CA SER A 56 -22.89 -22.50 -29.57
C SER A 56 -22.32 -21.10 -29.41
N VAL A 57 -21.14 -21.01 -28.79
CA VAL A 57 -20.43 -19.76 -28.51
C VAL A 57 -19.35 -19.57 -29.57
N THR A 58 -19.36 -18.43 -30.23
CA THR A 58 -18.28 -18.01 -31.14
C THR A 58 -17.42 -17.00 -30.42
N PHE A 59 -16.12 -17.26 -30.37
CA PHE A 59 -15.12 -16.40 -29.76
C PHE A 59 -14.42 -15.54 -30.81
N LYS A 60 -14.12 -14.30 -30.43
CA LYS A 60 -13.38 -13.36 -31.26
C LYS A 60 -11.94 -13.83 -31.43
N THR A 61 -11.51 -13.95 -32.68
CA THR A 61 -10.14 -14.36 -33.02
C THR A 61 -9.11 -13.34 -32.56
N SER A 62 -7.90 -13.80 -32.24
CA SER A 62 -6.77 -12.97 -31.82
C SER A 62 -5.48 -13.50 -32.44
N GLU A 63 -4.56 -12.61 -32.78
CA GLU A 63 -3.26 -12.97 -33.36
C GLU A 63 -2.31 -13.62 -32.33
N TYR A 64 -2.60 -13.46 -31.04
CA TYR A 64 -1.75 -13.93 -29.94
C TYR A 64 -2.13 -15.31 -29.42
N ILE A 65 -3.32 -15.83 -29.73
CA ILE A 65 -3.82 -17.11 -29.19
C ILE A 65 -4.48 -17.91 -30.31
N LEU A 66 -4.16 -19.20 -30.37
CA LEU A 66 -4.70 -20.14 -31.35
C LEU A 66 -5.69 -21.07 -30.66
N PHE A 67 -6.93 -21.10 -31.13
CA PHE A 67 -8.00 -21.93 -30.58
C PHE A 67 -9.09 -22.18 -31.64
N SER A 68 -9.98 -23.15 -31.41
CA SER A 68 -11.16 -23.34 -32.26
C SER A 68 -12.18 -22.22 -31.98
N PRO A 69 -12.57 -21.40 -32.97
CA PRO A 69 -13.37 -20.20 -32.73
C PRO A 69 -14.80 -20.50 -32.28
N VAL A 70 -15.29 -21.72 -32.52
CA VAL A 70 -16.64 -22.15 -32.13
C VAL A 70 -16.52 -23.25 -31.09
N LEU A 71 -17.27 -23.08 -29.99
CA LEU A 71 -17.42 -24.07 -28.92
C LEU A 71 -18.90 -24.36 -28.70
N THR A 72 -19.26 -25.63 -28.72
CA THR A 72 -20.63 -26.08 -28.45
C THR A 72 -20.71 -26.66 -27.04
N ILE A 73 -21.62 -26.13 -26.23
CA ILE A 73 -21.84 -26.51 -24.84
C ILE A 73 -23.21 -27.18 -24.75
N SER A 74 -23.22 -28.47 -24.38
CA SER A 74 -24.44 -29.26 -24.10
C SER A 74 -24.93 -29.01 -22.67
N SER A 75 -26.25 -29.07 -22.48
CA SER A 75 -26.88 -28.97 -21.16
C SER A 75 -26.28 -30.00 -20.18
N ASN A 76 -25.74 -29.51 -19.05
CA ASN A 76 -25.04 -30.24 -17.97
C ASN A 76 -23.57 -30.66 -18.22
N GLU A 77 -22.92 -30.30 -19.33
CA GLU A 77 -21.52 -30.66 -19.57
C GLU A 77 -20.62 -29.43 -19.72
N SER A 78 -19.50 -29.43 -19.00
CA SER A 78 -18.41 -28.50 -19.25
C SER A 78 -17.72 -28.85 -20.56
N SER A 79 -17.48 -27.86 -21.41
CA SER A 79 -16.76 -28.06 -22.65
C SER A 79 -15.31 -27.61 -22.51
N TYR A 80 -14.40 -28.29 -23.21
CA TYR A 80 -12.98 -27.96 -23.17
C TYR A 80 -12.60 -27.15 -24.40
N LEU A 81 -11.98 -25.99 -24.18
CA LEU A 81 -11.38 -25.19 -25.21
C LEU A 81 -9.86 -25.32 -25.09
N GLU A 82 -9.24 -26.03 -26.03
CA GLU A 82 -7.77 -26.04 -26.14
C GLU A 82 -7.33 -24.68 -26.71
N VAL A 83 -6.56 -23.95 -25.91
CA VAL A 83 -5.94 -22.69 -26.30
C VAL A 83 -4.44 -22.87 -26.33
N THR A 84 -3.82 -22.48 -27.45
CA THR A 84 -2.37 -22.49 -27.64
C THR A 84 -1.86 -21.06 -27.66
N ALA A 85 -0.82 -20.77 -26.89
CA ALA A 85 -0.17 -19.47 -26.92
C ALA A 85 0.59 -19.23 -28.23
N GLY A 86 0.44 -18.03 -28.80
CA GLY A 86 1.23 -17.57 -29.93
C GLY A 86 2.71 -17.37 -29.57
N ASN A 87 3.51 -16.95 -30.55
CA ASN A 87 4.96 -16.85 -30.38
C ASN A 87 5.41 -15.60 -29.60
N ASP A 88 4.60 -14.53 -29.64
CA ASP A 88 4.97 -13.24 -29.07
C ASP A 88 4.43 -13.07 -27.64
N PRO A 89 5.30 -12.71 -26.67
CA PRO A 89 4.86 -12.38 -25.32
C PRO A 89 3.90 -11.19 -25.32
N ILE A 90 2.86 -11.27 -24.49
CA ILE A 90 1.89 -10.20 -24.31
C ILE A 90 1.41 -10.17 -22.86
N ASN A 91 1.31 -8.97 -22.29
CA ASN A 91 0.89 -8.78 -20.91
C ASN A 91 -0.55 -9.24 -20.66
N GLN A 92 -1.41 -9.09 -21.66
CA GLN A 92 -2.82 -9.43 -21.52
C GLN A 92 -3.49 -9.59 -22.89
N VAL A 93 -4.17 -10.73 -23.08
CA VAL A 93 -5.13 -10.97 -24.16
C VAL A 93 -6.38 -11.61 -23.57
N TYR A 94 -7.54 -11.27 -24.13
CA TYR A 94 -8.83 -11.76 -23.65
C TYR A 94 -9.42 -12.74 -24.67
N LEU A 95 -9.98 -13.83 -24.16
CA LEU A 95 -10.87 -14.68 -24.92
C LEU A 95 -12.28 -14.08 -24.82
N GLU A 96 -12.68 -13.31 -25.83
CA GLU A 96 -13.96 -12.59 -25.86
C GLU A 96 -15.02 -13.37 -26.66
N ILE A 97 -16.27 -13.34 -26.22
CA ILE A 97 -17.41 -13.84 -27.01
C ILE A 97 -17.75 -12.82 -28.10
N GLU A 98 -17.81 -13.28 -29.35
CA GLU A 98 -18.26 -12.48 -30.49
C GLU A 98 -19.77 -12.63 -30.71
N SER A 99 -20.28 -13.86 -30.65
CA SER A 99 -21.71 -14.14 -30.84
C SER A 99 -22.12 -15.47 -30.20
N CYS A 100 -23.40 -15.61 -29.89
CA CYS A 100 -23.95 -16.79 -29.24
C CYS A 100 -25.22 -17.27 -29.97
N PHE A 101 -25.31 -18.58 -30.19
CA PHE A 101 -26.41 -19.22 -30.90
C PHE A 101 -27.02 -20.32 -30.05
N ILE A 102 -28.35 -20.39 -29.97
CA ILE A 102 -29.07 -21.53 -29.39
C ILE A 102 -29.77 -22.25 -30.52
N ASN A 103 -29.51 -23.56 -30.67
CA ASN A 103 -30.12 -24.41 -31.70
C ASN A 103 -30.11 -23.79 -33.14
N GLY A 104 -29.09 -22.99 -33.47
CA GLY A 104 -28.92 -22.35 -34.78
C GLY A 104 -29.61 -20.99 -34.96
N THR A 105 -30.33 -20.48 -33.96
CA THR A 105 -30.86 -19.10 -33.95
C THR A 105 -29.92 -18.16 -33.18
N SER A 106 -29.56 -17.04 -33.81
CA SER A 106 -28.82 -15.96 -33.13
C SER A 106 -29.73 -15.32 -32.10
N ILE A 107 -29.30 -15.28 -30.85
CA ILE A 107 -30.01 -14.53 -29.81
C ILE A 107 -29.09 -13.38 -29.42
N ASP A 108 -29.65 -12.19 -29.24
CA ASP A 108 -29.13 -11.20 -28.28
C ASP A 108 -29.39 -11.78 -26.87
N TYR A 109 -28.72 -12.90 -26.56
CA TYR A 109 -28.85 -13.52 -25.25
C TYR A 109 -28.27 -12.52 -24.25
N PRO A 110 -28.90 -12.27 -23.09
CA PRO A 110 -28.35 -11.40 -22.07
C PRO A 110 -27.22 -12.14 -21.33
N LEU A 111 -26.22 -12.60 -22.09
CA LEU A 111 -24.96 -13.06 -21.57
C LEU A 111 -24.22 -11.81 -21.11
N ASP A 112 -23.89 -11.77 -19.83
CA ASP A 112 -23.08 -10.69 -19.31
C ASP A 112 -21.66 -10.80 -19.87
N ASN A 113 -21.41 -10.08 -20.97
CA ASN A 113 -20.12 -10.00 -21.61
C ASN A 113 -19.06 -9.34 -20.71
N SER A 114 -19.46 -8.63 -19.65
CA SER A 114 -18.52 -7.98 -18.73
C SER A 114 -17.83 -8.98 -17.78
N SER A 115 -18.43 -10.15 -17.55
CA SER A 115 -17.87 -11.21 -16.70
C SER A 115 -17.45 -12.47 -17.49
N SER A 116 -17.88 -12.59 -18.75
CA SER A 116 -17.65 -13.78 -19.60
C SER A 116 -16.36 -13.69 -20.43
N PHE A 117 -15.19 -13.59 -19.79
CA PHE A 117 -13.90 -13.63 -20.48
C PHE A 117 -12.85 -14.44 -19.72
N ALA A 118 -11.94 -15.09 -20.46
CA ALA A 118 -10.70 -15.63 -19.89
C ALA A 118 -9.54 -14.67 -20.13
N ARG A 119 -8.71 -14.43 -19.10
CA ARG A 119 -7.49 -13.64 -19.22
C ARG A 119 -6.30 -14.53 -19.48
N ILE A 120 -5.65 -14.35 -20.62
CA ILE A 120 -4.44 -15.08 -20.96
C ILE A 120 -3.28 -14.10 -20.98
N ARG A 121 -2.19 -14.46 -20.30
CA ARG A 121 -0.93 -13.73 -20.33
C ARG A 121 0.11 -14.63 -20.99
N ILE A 122 0.83 -14.11 -21.97
CA ILE A 122 1.90 -14.86 -22.63
C ILE A 122 3.23 -14.33 -22.09
N ILE A 123 3.88 -15.14 -21.27
CA ILE A 123 5.13 -14.82 -20.58
C ILE A 123 6.31 -15.51 -21.26
N ARG A 124 7.51 -14.95 -21.15
CA ARG A 124 8.72 -15.57 -21.68
C ARG A 124 9.13 -16.81 -20.90
N SER A 125 8.94 -16.82 -19.58
CA SER A 125 9.46 -17.88 -18.72
C SER A 125 8.71 -18.01 -17.40
N HIS A 126 8.24 -19.23 -17.08
CA HIS A 126 7.66 -19.58 -15.77
C HIS A 126 8.61 -19.31 -14.58
N PRO A 127 9.91 -19.72 -14.62
CA PRO A 127 10.84 -19.36 -13.55
C PRO A 127 10.97 -17.85 -13.27
N LEU A 128 10.91 -17.02 -14.30
CA LEU A 128 10.98 -15.56 -14.15
C LEU A 128 9.73 -15.01 -13.49
N ASP A 129 8.57 -15.60 -13.77
CA ASP A 129 7.30 -15.26 -13.12
C ASP A 129 7.32 -15.59 -11.62
N VAL A 130 7.87 -16.75 -11.24
CA VAL A 130 8.08 -17.10 -9.83
C VAL A 130 9.04 -16.12 -9.14
N ILE A 131 10.12 -15.68 -9.82
CA ILE A 131 11.03 -14.66 -9.27
C ILE A 131 10.30 -13.34 -9.06
N VAL A 132 9.46 -12.91 -10.00
CA VAL A 132 8.61 -11.71 -9.87
C VAL A 132 7.74 -11.80 -8.61
N ASP A 133 7.16 -12.96 -8.32
CA ASP A 133 6.33 -13.16 -7.13
C ASP A 133 7.15 -13.13 -5.84
N ILE A 134 8.32 -13.78 -5.82
CA ILE A 134 9.24 -13.78 -4.66
C ILE A 134 9.70 -12.36 -4.33
N VAL A 135 10.15 -11.61 -5.35
CA VAL A 135 10.55 -10.20 -5.19
C VAL A 135 9.35 -9.37 -4.70
N GLY A 136 8.15 -9.70 -5.19
CA GLY A 136 6.87 -9.16 -4.72
C GLY A 136 6.67 -9.23 -3.22
N TRP A 137 6.75 -10.45 -2.68
CA TRP A 137 6.61 -10.68 -1.24
C TRP A 137 7.75 -10.06 -0.43
N ALA A 138 8.97 -10.05 -0.96
CA ALA A 138 10.13 -9.48 -0.29
C ALA A 138 9.98 -7.97 -0.06
N TYR A 139 9.57 -7.20 -1.08
CA TYR A 139 9.36 -5.75 -0.88
C TYR A 139 8.20 -5.45 0.05
N PHE A 140 7.12 -6.24 -0.02
CA PHE A 140 5.96 -6.10 0.85
C PHE A 140 6.34 -6.26 2.32
N LEU A 141 7.15 -7.28 2.63
CA LEU A 141 7.68 -7.49 3.98
C LEU A 141 8.61 -6.36 4.41
N ALA A 142 9.51 -5.91 3.53
CA ALA A 142 10.43 -4.81 3.84
C ALA A 142 9.67 -3.53 4.22
N TRP A 143 8.68 -3.12 3.42
CA TRP A 143 7.83 -1.97 3.73
C TRP A 143 6.96 -2.17 4.97
N SER A 144 6.45 -3.37 5.21
CA SER A 144 5.64 -3.65 6.41
C SER A 144 6.47 -3.52 7.70
N ILE A 145 7.73 -3.95 7.65
CA ILE A 145 8.63 -3.96 8.81
C ILE A 145 9.24 -2.57 9.05
N SER A 146 9.41 -1.75 8.01
CA SER A 146 10.11 -0.45 8.09
C SER A 146 9.56 0.51 9.15
N PHE A 147 8.26 0.45 9.46
CA PHE A 147 7.64 1.31 10.47
C PHE A 147 8.13 1.04 11.91
N TRP A 148 8.48 -0.21 12.24
CA TRP A 148 8.80 -0.62 13.60
C TRP A 148 10.10 -0.03 14.17
N PRO A 149 11.21 0.03 13.42
CA PRO A 149 12.44 0.66 13.89
C PRO A 149 12.26 2.05 14.50
N GLN A 150 11.39 2.91 13.93
CA GLN A 150 11.15 4.24 14.49
C GLN A 150 10.32 4.18 15.78
N ILE A 151 9.26 3.35 15.80
CA ILE A 151 8.41 3.17 16.99
C ILE A 151 9.23 2.68 18.18
N ILE A 152 10.09 1.69 17.94
CA ILE A 152 10.97 1.11 18.95
C ILE A 152 11.98 2.15 19.44
N LEU A 153 12.62 2.89 18.51
CA LEU A 153 13.58 3.94 18.85
C LEU A 153 12.97 5.02 19.75
N ASN A 154 11.77 5.50 19.40
CA ASN A 154 11.04 6.48 20.21
C ASN A 154 10.78 5.93 21.62
N PHE A 155 10.36 4.66 21.73
CA PHE A 155 10.07 4.03 23.01
C PHE A 155 11.31 3.80 23.87
N GLN A 156 12.44 3.44 23.26
CA GLN A 156 13.72 3.24 23.94
C GLN A 156 14.28 4.56 24.46
N ARG A 157 14.27 5.60 23.63
CA ARG A 157 14.80 6.93 23.99
C ARG A 157 13.85 7.75 24.88
N LYS A 158 12.60 7.30 25.06
CA LYS A 158 11.50 8.05 25.69
C LYS A 158 11.34 9.47 25.14
N SER A 159 11.74 9.65 23.88
CA SER A 159 11.85 10.95 23.22
C SER A 159 11.60 10.80 21.74
N VAL A 160 10.89 11.78 21.17
CA VAL A 160 10.69 11.95 19.72
C VAL A 160 11.56 13.06 19.14
N ILE A 161 12.52 13.59 19.92
CA ILE A 161 13.48 14.58 19.43
C ILE A 161 14.30 13.94 18.32
N GLY A 162 14.16 14.43 17.10
CA GLY A 162 14.62 13.68 15.92
C GLY A 162 13.62 13.61 14.80
N LEU A 163 12.38 13.39 15.17
CA LEU A 163 11.30 13.00 14.29
C LEU A 163 10.42 14.21 13.97
N ASN A 164 10.37 14.61 12.71
CA ASN A 164 9.62 15.78 12.28
C ASN A 164 8.11 15.50 12.33
N PHE A 165 7.36 16.37 13.01
CA PHE A 165 5.91 16.20 13.18
C PHE A 165 5.10 16.42 11.89
N ASP A 166 5.64 17.15 10.92
CA ASP A 166 5.05 17.27 9.59
C ASP A 166 5.08 15.90 8.88
N PHE A 167 6.20 15.17 8.98
CA PHE A 167 6.32 13.81 8.44
C PHE A 167 5.32 12.86 9.09
N VAL A 168 5.16 12.94 10.42
CA VAL A 168 4.21 12.10 11.17
C VAL A 168 2.76 12.41 10.79
N LEU A 169 2.38 13.69 10.75
CA LEU A 169 1.03 14.11 10.38
C LEU A 169 0.68 13.69 8.95
N LEU A 170 1.57 13.97 8.00
CA LEU A 170 1.33 13.65 6.59
C LEU A 170 1.22 12.13 6.38
N ASN A 171 2.12 11.32 6.96
CA ASN A 171 1.99 9.87 6.88
C ASN A 171 0.67 9.36 7.48
N THR A 172 0.24 9.93 8.61
CA THR A 172 -1.03 9.53 9.25
C THR A 172 -2.22 9.79 8.32
N ILE A 173 -2.29 10.97 7.70
CA ILE A 173 -3.33 11.31 6.71
C ILE A 173 -3.26 10.38 5.49
N GLY A 174 -2.05 10.13 4.99
CA GLY A 174 -1.84 9.26 3.83
C GLY A 174 -2.27 7.83 4.09
N PHE A 175 -1.84 7.22 5.20
CA PHE A 175 -2.21 5.84 5.50
C PHE A 175 -3.66 5.70 5.98
N ALA A 176 -4.26 6.73 6.58
CA ALA A 176 -5.71 6.75 6.82
C ALA A 176 -6.50 6.70 5.51
N SER A 177 -6.22 7.61 4.57
CA SER A 177 -6.87 7.64 3.25
C SER A 177 -6.62 6.35 2.47
N TYR A 178 -5.40 5.83 2.48
CA TYR A 178 -5.06 4.56 1.83
C TYR A 178 -5.78 3.35 2.45
N THR A 179 -5.94 3.32 3.78
CA THR A 179 -6.71 2.26 4.45
C THR A 179 -8.17 2.29 4.04
N VAL A 180 -8.80 3.48 4.05
CA VAL A 180 -10.20 3.62 3.63
C VAL A 180 -10.37 3.24 2.16
N TYR A 181 -9.47 3.67 1.28
CA TYR A 181 -9.45 3.29 -0.14
C TYR A 181 -9.44 1.76 -0.31
N ASN A 182 -8.47 1.07 0.32
CA ASN A 182 -8.35 -0.39 0.20
C ASN A 182 -9.55 -1.12 0.81
N CYS A 183 -10.03 -0.69 1.97
CA CYS A 183 -11.19 -1.32 2.61
C CYS A 183 -12.46 -1.18 1.76
N LEU A 184 -12.76 0.02 1.24
CA LEU A 184 -13.96 0.24 0.43
C LEU A 184 -13.87 -0.52 -0.89
N LEU A 185 -12.77 -0.42 -1.62
CA LEU A 185 -12.62 -1.11 -2.91
C LEU A 185 -12.63 -2.65 -2.75
N PHE A 186 -12.23 -3.17 -1.60
CA PHE A 186 -12.19 -4.62 -1.32
C PHE A 186 -13.47 -5.19 -0.71
N PHE A 187 -14.16 -4.48 0.19
CA PHE A 187 -15.34 -5.01 0.90
C PHE A 187 -16.68 -4.48 0.40
N ASP A 188 -16.70 -3.29 -0.21
CA ASP A 188 -17.95 -2.63 -0.59
C ASP A 188 -18.40 -3.06 -1.99
N SER A 189 -19.56 -3.72 -2.07
CA SER A 189 -20.09 -4.25 -3.33
C SER A 189 -20.56 -3.17 -4.30
N GLU A 190 -20.99 -2.01 -3.80
CA GLU A 190 -21.38 -0.88 -4.65
C GLU A 190 -20.13 -0.30 -5.35
N VAL A 191 -19.06 -0.03 -4.59
CA VAL A 191 -17.77 0.42 -5.16
C VAL A 191 -17.23 -0.59 -6.18
N GLN A 192 -17.31 -1.88 -5.88
CA GLN A 192 -16.88 -2.92 -6.82
C GLN A 192 -17.70 -2.92 -8.11
N SER A 193 -19.02 -2.78 -7.99
CA SER A 193 -19.91 -2.71 -9.15
C SER A 193 -19.64 -1.47 -10.00
N GLU A 194 -19.45 -0.30 -9.39
CA GLU A 194 -19.10 0.94 -10.08
C GLU A 194 -17.72 0.83 -10.76
N TYR A 195 -16.75 0.18 -10.12
CA TYR A 195 -15.42 -0.06 -10.68
C TYR A 195 -15.48 -0.99 -11.88
N ILE A 196 -16.19 -2.12 -11.77
CA ILE A 196 -16.36 -3.07 -12.88
C ILE A 196 -17.11 -2.41 -14.04
N SER A 197 -18.10 -1.56 -13.76
CA SER A 197 -18.79 -0.79 -14.80
C SER A 197 -17.86 0.21 -15.49
N SER A 198 -17.02 0.91 -14.73
CA SER A 198 -16.07 1.91 -15.25
C SER A 198 -14.87 1.30 -15.96
N PHE A 199 -14.46 0.12 -15.53
CA PHE A 199 -13.31 -0.63 -16.06
C PHE A 199 -13.65 -2.11 -16.30
N PRO A 200 -14.51 -2.44 -17.29
CA PRO A 200 -15.03 -3.80 -17.50
C PRO A 200 -13.96 -4.87 -17.76
N ARG A 201 -12.75 -4.43 -18.09
CA ARG A 201 -11.63 -5.28 -18.49
C ARG A 201 -10.54 -5.36 -17.43
N SER A 202 -10.63 -4.56 -16.38
CA SER A 202 -9.66 -4.54 -15.30
C SER A 202 -10.23 -5.33 -14.12
N PRO A 203 -9.44 -6.21 -13.50
CA PRO A 203 -9.88 -6.77 -12.23
C PRO A 203 -9.89 -5.65 -11.19
N ILE A 204 -10.62 -5.84 -10.10
CA ILE A 204 -10.47 -4.99 -8.92
C ILE A 204 -8.99 -5.07 -8.50
N PRO A 205 -8.29 -3.93 -8.37
CA PRO A 205 -6.84 -3.91 -8.26
C PRO A 205 -6.34 -4.14 -6.83
N VAL A 206 -7.25 -4.21 -5.85
CA VAL A 206 -6.94 -4.36 -4.43
C VAL A 206 -7.13 -5.81 -4.01
N LEU A 207 -6.11 -6.37 -3.35
CA LEU A 207 -6.13 -7.69 -2.75
C LEU A 207 -6.16 -7.59 -1.21
N LEU A 208 -6.46 -8.70 -0.53
CA LEU A 208 -6.54 -8.73 0.92
C LEU A 208 -5.24 -8.30 1.61
N ASN A 209 -4.08 -8.67 1.04
CA ASN A 209 -2.78 -8.25 1.54
C ASN A 209 -2.60 -6.73 1.53
N ASP A 210 -3.19 -6.02 0.57
CA ASP A 210 -3.11 -4.56 0.48
C ASP A 210 -3.93 -3.88 1.58
N VAL A 211 -5.10 -4.46 1.89
CA VAL A 211 -5.95 -4.03 3.02
C VAL A 211 -5.20 -4.20 4.34
N VAL A 212 -4.62 -5.39 4.57
CA VAL A 212 -3.87 -5.69 5.81
C VAL A 212 -2.66 -4.76 5.95
N PHE A 213 -1.90 -4.55 4.87
CA PHE A 213 -0.76 -3.65 4.87
C PHE A 213 -1.15 -2.20 5.15
N ALA A 214 -2.18 -1.69 4.48
CA ALA A 214 -2.65 -0.33 4.69
C ALA A 214 -3.08 -0.09 6.15
N ALA A 215 -3.87 -1.03 6.70
CA ALA A 215 -4.33 -0.96 8.09
C ALA A 215 -3.16 -1.05 9.09
N HIS A 216 -2.20 -1.96 8.86
CA HIS A 216 -0.98 -2.08 9.68
C HIS A 216 -0.14 -0.79 9.65
N ALA A 217 0.10 -0.24 8.46
CA ALA A 217 0.85 0.99 8.29
C ALA A 217 0.14 2.19 8.95
N PHE A 218 -1.19 2.27 8.85
CA PHE A 218 -1.98 3.29 9.55
C PHE A 218 -1.87 3.15 11.06
N LEU A 219 -1.98 1.94 11.61
CA LEU A 219 -1.80 1.68 13.03
C LEU A 219 -0.41 2.10 13.50
N ALA A 220 0.64 1.76 12.75
CA ALA A 220 2.01 2.15 13.06
C ALA A 220 2.21 3.68 13.04
N CYS A 221 1.58 4.37 12.09
CA CYS A 221 1.57 5.84 12.04
C CYS A 221 0.81 6.44 13.23
N ALA A 222 -0.33 5.88 13.60
CA ALA A 222 -1.11 6.31 14.76
C ALA A 222 -0.33 6.14 16.07
N ILE A 223 0.36 5.01 16.25
CA ILE A 223 1.27 4.78 17.39
C ILE A 223 2.36 5.85 17.42
N THR A 224 2.99 6.14 16.29
CA THR A 224 4.02 7.17 16.19
C THR A 224 3.46 8.57 16.48
N GLY A 225 2.23 8.85 16.04
CA GLY A 225 1.50 10.08 16.36
C GLY A 225 1.18 10.23 17.85
N ILE A 226 0.77 9.14 18.50
CA ILE A 226 0.56 9.08 19.96
C ILE A 226 1.88 9.33 20.68
N GLN A 227 2.97 8.69 20.27
CA GLN A 227 4.31 8.95 20.80
C GLN A 227 4.71 10.43 20.68
N ALA A 228 4.40 11.08 19.57
CA ALA A 228 4.66 12.51 19.37
C ALA A 228 3.86 13.45 20.30
N ILE A 229 2.77 12.96 20.90
CA ILE A 229 1.96 13.69 21.88
C ILE A 229 2.51 13.48 23.30
N PHE A 230 2.89 12.26 23.66
CA PHE A 230 3.20 11.88 25.04
C PHE A 230 4.67 11.83 25.41
N LEU A 231 5.58 11.58 24.46
CA LEU A 231 7.02 11.51 24.72
C LEU A 231 7.67 12.90 24.65
N GLU A 232 8.89 12.99 25.20
CA GLU A 232 9.67 14.23 25.19
C GLU A 232 9.90 14.71 23.76
N ARG A 233 9.55 15.98 23.50
CA ARG A 233 9.49 16.56 22.15
C ARG A 233 10.04 17.97 22.07
N GLU A 234 10.49 18.52 23.19
CA GLU A 234 10.92 19.91 23.32
C GLU A 234 9.90 20.89 22.68
N ASN A 235 10.40 21.79 21.84
CA ASN A 235 9.63 22.81 21.15
C ASN A 235 9.17 22.40 19.74
N GLN A 236 9.25 21.11 19.38
CA GLN A 236 8.81 20.64 18.07
C GLN A 236 7.30 20.82 17.87
N ARG A 237 6.91 21.37 16.73
CA ARG A 237 5.51 21.62 16.34
C ARG A 237 5.33 21.35 14.86
N VAL A 238 4.10 21.07 14.46
CA VAL A 238 3.74 20.99 13.04
C VAL A 238 3.86 22.40 12.42
N SER A 239 4.51 22.50 11.26
CA SER A 239 4.72 23.75 10.56
C SER A 239 3.41 24.30 9.98
N ARG A 240 3.31 25.63 9.87
CA ARG A 240 2.12 26.28 9.26
C ARG A 240 1.91 25.86 7.80
N VAL A 241 3.00 25.60 7.08
CA VAL A 241 2.95 25.11 5.69
C VAL A 241 2.35 23.71 5.66
N CYS A 242 2.82 22.81 6.54
CA CYS A 242 2.25 21.47 6.64
C CYS A 242 0.78 21.51 7.09
N ILE A 243 0.40 22.38 8.03
CA ILE A 243 -1.00 22.54 8.43
C ILE A 243 -1.85 22.95 7.21
N GLY A 244 -1.44 23.99 6.48
CA GLY A 244 -2.16 24.43 5.27
C GLY A 244 -2.29 23.33 4.22
N TRP A 245 -1.22 22.61 3.94
CA TRP A 245 -1.23 21.48 2.99
C TRP A 245 -2.12 20.33 3.46
N SER A 246 -1.98 19.91 4.72
CA SER A 246 -2.84 18.89 5.33
C SER A 246 -4.30 19.30 5.32
N THR A 247 -4.62 20.58 5.56
CA THR A 247 -5.99 21.10 5.48
C THR A 247 -6.54 20.98 4.06
N ILE A 248 -5.77 21.31 3.03
CA ILE A 248 -6.20 21.15 1.62
C ILE A 248 -6.52 19.68 1.33
N LEU A 249 -5.63 18.76 1.70
CA LEU A 249 -5.80 17.32 1.48
C LEU A 249 -7.02 16.74 2.21
N VAL A 250 -7.21 17.11 3.49
CA VAL A 250 -8.36 16.64 4.27
C VAL A 250 -9.66 17.26 3.74
N LEU A 251 -9.63 18.56 3.41
CA LEU A 251 -10.80 19.24 2.88
C LEU A 251 -11.23 18.68 1.53
N SER A 252 -10.29 18.33 0.63
CA SER A 252 -10.66 17.67 -0.64
C SER A 252 -11.37 16.34 -0.39
N GLY A 253 -10.89 15.53 0.56
CA GLY A 253 -11.54 14.27 0.94
C GLY A 253 -12.94 14.49 1.50
N VAL A 254 -13.10 15.46 2.41
CA VAL A 254 -14.41 15.82 2.99
C VAL A 254 -15.37 16.34 1.95
N VAL A 255 -14.92 17.20 1.02
CA VAL A 255 -15.76 17.71 -0.07
C VAL A 255 -16.22 16.57 -0.96
N THR A 256 -15.33 15.67 -1.39
CA THR A 256 -15.73 14.51 -2.19
C THR A 256 -16.70 13.59 -1.45
N LEU A 257 -16.50 13.39 -0.14
CA LEU A 257 -17.44 12.62 0.67
C LEU A 257 -18.84 13.26 0.71
N ILE A 258 -18.93 14.58 0.92
CA ILE A 258 -20.22 15.30 0.93
C ILE A 258 -20.90 15.22 -0.44
N LEU A 259 -20.15 15.33 -1.54
CA LEU A 259 -20.68 15.21 -2.88
C LEU A 259 -21.21 13.80 -3.16
N THR A 260 -20.53 12.76 -2.67
CA THR A 260 -21.02 11.38 -2.75
C THR A 260 -22.29 11.18 -1.92
N LEU A 261 -22.30 11.66 -0.67
CA LEU A 261 -23.48 11.55 0.22
C LEU A 261 -24.70 12.32 -0.30
N THR A 262 -24.49 13.35 -1.13
CA THR A 262 -25.55 14.09 -1.81
C THR A 262 -25.88 13.55 -3.21
N ASN A 263 -25.30 12.40 -3.60
CA ASN A 263 -25.45 11.75 -4.91
C ASN A 263 -25.06 12.65 -6.10
N VAL A 264 -24.16 13.63 -5.89
CA VAL A 264 -23.61 14.48 -6.96
C VAL A 264 -22.50 13.75 -7.71
N ILE A 265 -21.74 12.92 -7.02
CA ILE A 265 -20.70 12.05 -7.61
C ILE A 265 -20.87 10.62 -7.11
N GLN A 266 -20.32 9.66 -7.85
CA GLN A 266 -20.30 8.24 -7.50
C GLN A 266 -19.42 7.95 -6.28
N LEU A 267 -19.67 6.84 -5.59
CA LEU A 267 -18.87 6.43 -4.43
C LEU A 267 -17.43 6.11 -4.85
N LEU A 268 -17.24 5.49 -6.01
CA LEU A 268 -15.94 5.23 -6.62
C LEU A 268 -15.13 6.51 -6.81
N THR A 269 -15.75 7.64 -7.18
CA THR A 269 -15.04 8.92 -7.33
C THR A 269 -14.47 9.42 -6.00
N PHE A 270 -15.19 9.22 -4.89
CA PHE A 270 -14.66 9.49 -3.55
C PHE A 270 -13.53 8.53 -3.19
N VAL A 271 -13.68 7.23 -3.47
CA VAL A 271 -12.64 6.22 -3.24
C VAL A 271 -11.36 6.60 -4.00
N ASP A 272 -11.45 6.92 -5.28
CA ASP A 272 -10.32 7.35 -6.09
C ASP A 272 -9.67 8.63 -5.55
N SER A 273 -10.46 9.59 -5.04
CA SER A 273 -9.93 10.82 -4.41
C SER A 273 -8.99 10.52 -3.24
N LEU A 274 -9.27 9.48 -2.44
CA LEU A 274 -8.42 9.05 -1.34
C LEU A 274 -7.06 8.53 -1.83
N SER A 275 -7.01 7.84 -2.97
CA SER A 275 -5.76 7.38 -3.58
C SER A 275 -4.87 8.57 -4.01
N TYR A 276 -5.48 9.62 -4.56
CA TYR A 276 -4.75 10.86 -4.92
C TYR A 276 -4.26 11.62 -3.68
N ILE A 277 -5.03 11.65 -2.59
CA ILE A 277 -4.58 12.21 -1.31
C ILE A 277 -3.34 11.46 -0.80
N LYS A 278 -3.35 10.13 -0.81
CA LYS A 278 -2.18 9.30 -0.45
C LYS A 278 -0.98 9.62 -1.34
N MET A 279 -1.18 9.83 -2.64
CA MET A 279 -0.11 10.20 -3.56
C MET A 279 0.46 11.58 -3.22
N GLY A 280 -0.40 12.58 -3.00
CA GLY A 280 0.01 13.93 -2.60
C GLY A 280 0.81 13.95 -1.29
N VAL A 281 0.44 13.13 -0.32
CA VAL A 281 1.22 12.89 0.90
C VAL A 281 2.59 12.31 0.58
N THR A 282 2.66 11.27 -0.26
CA THR A 282 3.92 10.58 -0.55
C THR A 282 4.94 11.50 -1.22
N LEU A 283 4.47 12.39 -2.10
CA LEU A 283 5.30 13.39 -2.77
C LEU A 283 5.82 14.50 -1.83
N SER A 284 5.18 14.73 -0.69
CA SER A 284 5.48 15.88 0.17
C SER A 284 6.10 15.51 1.52
N LYS A 285 5.80 14.32 2.06
CA LYS A 285 6.12 13.95 3.45
C LYS A 285 7.61 13.96 3.81
N TYR A 286 8.50 13.64 2.86
CA TYR A 286 9.92 13.46 3.15
C TYR A 286 10.70 14.78 3.29
N PHE A 287 10.23 15.85 2.63
CA PHE A 287 10.90 17.16 2.63
C PHE A 287 11.11 17.74 4.05
N PRO A 288 10.09 17.80 4.93
CA PRO A 288 10.26 18.36 6.27
C PRO A 288 11.33 17.64 7.09
N GLN A 289 11.40 16.31 7.00
CA GLN A 289 12.41 15.52 7.72
C GLN A 289 13.81 15.81 7.19
N ALA A 290 13.99 15.82 5.85
CA ALA A 290 15.29 16.10 5.24
C ALA A 290 15.80 17.50 5.60
N ILE A 291 14.91 18.49 5.61
CA ILE A 291 15.24 19.87 6.01
C ILE A 291 15.57 19.95 7.51
N MET A 292 14.83 19.24 8.36
CA MET A 292 15.08 19.22 9.80
C MET A 292 16.45 18.61 10.11
N ASN A 293 16.79 17.48 9.49
CA ASN A 293 18.12 16.87 9.61
C ASN A 293 19.21 17.84 9.15
N PHE A 294 18.99 18.55 8.04
CA PHE A 294 19.94 19.54 7.54
C PHE A 294 20.13 20.74 8.47
N ARG A 295 19.07 21.21 9.12
CA ARG A 295 19.11 22.34 10.08
C ARG A 295 19.76 21.95 11.39
N ARG A 296 19.45 20.75 11.90
CA ARG A 296 20.02 20.21 13.15
C ARG A 296 21.46 19.70 12.98
N LYS A 297 21.91 19.49 11.74
CA LYS A 297 23.17 18.81 11.42
C LYS A 297 23.31 17.47 12.13
N SER A 298 22.19 16.77 12.27
CA SER A 298 22.07 15.52 13.02
C SER A 298 20.86 14.73 12.55
N THR A 299 21.02 13.42 12.47
CA THR A 299 19.94 12.45 12.27
C THR A 299 19.55 11.73 13.56
N VAL A 300 20.07 12.17 14.72
CA VAL A 300 19.74 11.55 16.00
C VAL A 300 18.23 11.65 16.26
N GLY A 301 17.63 10.48 16.51
CA GLY A 301 16.20 10.27 16.68
C GLY A 301 15.41 10.01 15.40
N TRP A 302 16.08 9.94 14.26
CA TRP A 302 15.54 9.44 13.01
C TRP A 302 16.13 8.06 12.73
N SER A 303 15.28 7.04 12.72
CA SER A 303 15.71 5.65 12.61
C SER A 303 16.23 5.35 11.21
N ILE A 304 17.54 5.12 11.09
CA ILE A 304 18.15 4.70 9.82
C ILE A 304 17.65 3.31 9.38
N GLY A 305 17.28 2.45 10.33
CA GLY A 305 16.71 1.14 10.03
C GLY A 305 15.39 1.23 9.26
N ASN A 306 14.54 2.22 9.59
CA ASN A 306 13.33 2.51 8.82
C ASN A 306 13.69 2.88 7.37
N ILE A 307 14.66 3.77 7.18
CA ILE A 307 15.12 4.23 5.85
C ILE A 307 15.71 3.09 5.01
N LEU A 308 16.55 2.24 5.59
CA LEU A 308 17.17 1.13 4.86
C LEU A 308 16.11 0.11 4.39
N LEU A 309 15.10 -0.14 5.22
CA LEU A 309 13.98 -1.01 4.86
C LEU A 309 13.04 -0.36 3.84
N ASP A 310 12.80 0.96 3.92
CA ASP A 310 12.04 1.71 2.92
C ASP A 310 12.75 1.68 1.56
N PHE A 311 14.07 1.94 1.54
CA PHE A 311 14.91 1.85 0.35
C PHE A 311 14.92 0.44 -0.26
N THR A 312 15.03 -0.58 0.59
CA THR A 312 14.98 -1.99 0.15
C THR A 312 13.63 -2.32 -0.48
N GLY A 313 12.54 -1.89 0.16
CA GLY A 313 11.18 -2.03 -0.37
C GLY A 313 11.02 -1.34 -1.72
N GLY A 314 11.38 -0.05 -1.82
CA GLY A 314 11.28 0.71 -3.06
C GLY A 314 12.14 0.12 -4.19
N THR A 315 13.36 -0.34 -3.89
CA THR A 315 14.25 -0.92 -4.89
C THR A 315 13.73 -2.26 -5.42
N LEU A 316 13.24 -3.13 -4.52
CA LEU A 316 12.65 -4.41 -4.89
C LEU A 316 11.32 -4.23 -5.65
N ASP A 317 10.53 -3.21 -5.32
CA ASP A 317 9.32 -2.85 -6.06
C ASP A 317 9.63 -2.45 -7.52
N LEU A 318 10.60 -1.56 -7.72
CA LEU A 318 11.05 -1.20 -9.07
C LEU A 318 11.66 -2.39 -9.82
N LEU A 319 12.38 -3.27 -9.12
CA LEU A 319 12.91 -4.50 -9.71
C LEU A 319 11.78 -5.44 -10.16
N GLN A 320 10.73 -5.62 -9.35
CA GLN A 320 9.57 -6.43 -9.72
C GLN A 320 8.96 -5.92 -11.02
N VAL A 321 8.71 -4.61 -11.09
CA VAL A 321 8.11 -3.96 -12.26
C VAL A 321 8.98 -4.12 -13.51
N ALA A 322 10.31 -4.01 -13.36
CA ALA A 322 11.24 -4.25 -14.46
C ALA A 322 11.23 -5.72 -14.94
N LEU A 323 11.27 -6.68 -14.00
CA LEU A 323 11.23 -8.12 -14.31
C LEU A 323 9.91 -8.52 -14.98
N GLN A 324 8.78 -7.96 -14.53
CA GLN A 324 7.49 -8.13 -15.19
C GLN A 324 7.53 -7.66 -16.64
N GLY A 325 8.00 -6.42 -16.87
CA GLY A 325 8.11 -5.87 -18.23
C GLY A 325 9.03 -6.69 -19.14
N VAL A 326 10.11 -7.26 -18.60
CA VAL A 326 10.96 -8.20 -19.32
C VAL A 326 10.22 -9.50 -19.65
N ASN A 327 9.45 -10.05 -18.72
CA ASN A 327 8.75 -11.33 -18.90
C ASN A 327 7.63 -11.24 -19.94
N VAL A 328 6.95 -10.09 -20.07
CA VAL A 328 5.88 -9.89 -21.07
C VAL A 328 6.32 -9.09 -22.29
N ALA A 329 7.63 -8.83 -22.43
CA ALA A 329 8.24 -8.01 -23.49
C ALA A 329 7.59 -6.63 -23.68
N ASN A 330 6.93 -6.11 -22.63
CA ASN A 330 6.14 -4.90 -22.71
C ASN A 330 6.29 -4.07 -21.43
N PHE A 331 6.95 -2.92 -21.57
CA PHE A 331 7.11 -1.94 -20.50
C PHE A 331 6.01 -0.86 -20.49
N SER A 332 5.06 -0.88 -21.44
CA SER A 332 3.91 0.03 -21.42
C SER A 332 3.05 -0.16 -20.17
N ALA A 333 3.10 -1.35 -19.56
CA ALA A 333 2.48 -1.62 -18.26
C ALA A 333 3.10 -0.79 -17.12
N ILE A 334 4.40 -0.44 -17.20
CA ILE A 334 5.07 0.48 -16.25
C ILE A 334 4.48 1.88 -16.39
N ILE A 335 4.27 2.34 -17.64
CA ILE A 335 3.64 3.64 -17.92
C ILE A 335 2.16 3.62 -17.52
N GLY A 336 1.50 2.47 -17.62
CA GLY A 336 0.09 2.26 -17.26
C GLY A 336 -0.19 2.29 -15.75
N ASN A 337 0.82 2.13 -14.89
CA ASN A 337 0.69 2.28 -13.42
C ASN A 337 1.72 3.29 -12.87
N PRO A 338 1.58 4.59 -13.21
CA PRO A 338 2.56 5.61 -12.86
C PRO A 338 2.62 5.88 -11.35
N VAL A 339 1.55 5.53 -10.62
CA VAL A 339 1.49 5.69 -9.16
C VAL A 339 2.43 4.70 -8.48
N LYS A 340 2.37 3.40 -8.81
CA LYS A 340 3.24 2.38 -8.20
C LYS A 340 4.72 2.69 -8.47
N PHE A 341 5.08 2.96 -9.73
CA PHE A 341 6.43 3.38 -10.10
C PHE A 341 6.86 4.67 -9.36
N GLY A 342 5.98 5.67 -9.29
CA GLY A 342 6.25 6.94 -8.62
C GLY A 342 6.48 6.80 -7.12
N LEU A 343 5.73 5.92 -6.45
CA LEU A 343 5.90 5.64 -5.01
C LEU A 343 7.30 5.09 -4.72
N GLY A 344 7.71 4.02 -5.41
CA GLY A 344 9.03 3.41 -5.24
C GLY A 344 10.16 4.38 -5.59
N PHE A 345 10.05 5.09 -6.71
CA PHE A 345 11.07 6.04 -7.15
C PHE A 345 11.29 7.20 -6.17
N VAL A 346 10.20 7.83 -5.69
CA VAL A 346 10.30 8.97 -4.77
C VAL A 346 10.88 8.55 -3.43
N SER A 347 10.49 7.37 -2.91
CA SER A 347 11.09 6.80 -1.70
C SER A 347 12.59 6.62 -1.86
N ILE A 348 13.05 5.92 -2.91
CA ILE A 348 14.49 5.68 -3.16
C ILE A 348 15.29 6.99 -3.17
N VAL A 349 14.80 8.02 -3.86
CA VAL A 349 15.50 9.32 -3.94
C VAL A 349 15.68 9.94 -2.56
N PHE A 350 14.61 9.99 -1.74
CA PHE A 350 14.70 10.55 -0.40
C PHE A 350 15.49 9.67 0.57
N ASP A 351 15.41 8.35 0.43
CA ASP A 351 16.17 7.41 1.24
C ASP A 351 17.67 7.56 1.00
N ILE A 352 18.09 7.76 -0.26
CA ILE A 352 19.48 8.13 -0.58
C ILE A 352 19.87 9.43 0.12
N VAL A 353 19.01 10.45 0.10
CA VAL A 353 19.27 11.71 0.83
C VAL A 353 19.44 11.45 2.33
N PHE A 354 18.58 10.64 2.95
CA PHE A 354 18.68 10.32 4.37
C PHE A 354 19.92 9.48 4.70
N MET A 355 20.29 8.52 3.84
CA MET A 355 21.52 7.74 3.99
C MET A 355 22.76 8.62 3.89
N ILE A 356 22.80 9.57 2.95
CA ILE A 356 23.87 10.56 2.84
C ILE A 356 23.93 11.45 4.11
N GLN A 357 22.77 11.93 4.58
CA GLN A 357 22.71 12.72 5.80
C GLN A 357 23.24 11.95 7.01
N HIS A 358 22.88 10.67 7.14
CA HIS A 358 23.25 9.83 8.28
C HIS A 358 24.71 9.37 8.24
N TYR A 359 25.14 8.71 7.15
CA TYR A 359 26.44 8.05 7.08
C TYR A 359 27.58 8.95 6.62
N ILE A 360 27.29 10.03 5.89
CA ILE A 360 28.32 10.90 5.32
C ILE A 360 28.39 12.23 6.07
N LEU A 361 27.26 12.96 6.14
CA LEU A 361 27.27 14.34 6.64
C LEU A 361 27.25 14.44 8.16
N TYR A 362 26.50 13.57 8.86
CA TYR A 362 26.23 13.69 10.29
C TYR A 362 26.61 12.44 11.08
N LYS A 363 27.60 11.68 10.61
CA LYS A 363 28.05 10.41 11.22
C LYS A 363 28.50 10.54 12.67
N ASP A 364 29.03 11.71 13.05
CA ASP A 364 29.61 11.97 14.37
C ASP A 364 28.60 12.62 15.34
N ALA A 365 27.34 12.81 14.90
CA ALA A 365 26.31 13.41 15.74
C ALA A 365 25.87 12.43 16.84
N GLN A 366 26.24 12.72 18.09
CA GLN A 366 25.93 11.87 19.24
C GLN A 366 24.56 12.15 19.86
N ILE A 367 24.05 11.14 20.59
CA ILE A 367 22.87 11.25 21.44
C ILE A 367 23.27 12.06 22.68
N VAL A 368 22.87 13.33 22.73
CA VAL A 368 22.96 14.13 23.96
C VAL A 368 21.96 13.53 24.95
N GLY A 369 22.44 12.86 26.00
CA GLY A 369 21.57 12.34 27.07
C GLY A 369 22.01 11.07 27.81
N GLU A 370 23.14 10.44 27.49
CA GLU A 370 23.58 9.22 28.23
C GLU A 370 24.96 9.35 28.93
N TYR A 371 25.68 10.47 28.71
CA TYR A 371 27.01 10.67 29.31
C TYR A 371 27.04 11.59 30.54
N GLU A 372 25.98 12.32 30.87
CA GLU A 372 26.00 13.23 32.03
C GLU A 372 25.76 12.52 33.38
N GLU A 373 25.27 11.27 33.41
CA GLU A 373 25.06 10.54 34.68
C GLU A 373 26.31 9.82 35.22
N ILE A 374 27.41 9.73 34.45
CA ILE A 374 28.60 8.97 34.88
C ILE A 374 29.69 9.86 35.49
N GLU A 375 29.72 11.17 35.21
CA GLU A 375 30.80 12.05 35.72
C GLU A 375 30.49 12.73 37.06
N GLU A 376 29.24 12.84 37.51
CA GLU A 376 28.91 13.50 38.79
C GLU A 376 29.03 12.61 40.04
N GLU A 377 29.16 11.28 39.92
CA GLU A 377 29.37 10.40 41.09
C GLU A 377 30.86 10.16 41.45
N GLY A 378 31.80 10.72 40.68
CA GLY A 378 33.23 10.37 40.76
C GLY A 378 34.11 11.16 41.74
N GLU A 379 33.69 12.33 42.22
CA GLU A 379 34.54 13.16 43.10
C GLU A 379 33.84 13.55 44.40
N ARG A 380 33.97 12.70 45.41
CA ARG A 380 33.81 13.08 46.82
C ARG A 380 35.18 12.97 47.51
N PRO A 381 35.80 14.07 47.98
CA PRO A 381 37.09 13.96 48.65
C PRO A 381 36.94 13.27 50.01
N SER A 382 37.69 12.18 50.19
CA SER A 382 37.81 11.44 51.43
C SER A 382 38.53 12.27 52.50
N SER A 383 37.84 12.61 53.57
CA SER A 383 38.43 13.16 54.81
C SER A 383 39.17 12.06 55.60
N PRO A 384 40.41 12.28 56.06
CA PRO A 384 41.12 11.31 56.88
C PRO A 384 40.71 11.43 58.37
N SER A 385 40.46 10.28 58.98
CA SER A 385 40.30 10.11 60.43
C SER A 385 41.66 10.05 61.13
N ILE A 386 41.89 10.91 62.13
CA ILE A 386 42.95 10.71 63.14
C ILE A 386 42.35 10.93 64.53
N GLN A 387 42.48 9.91 65.39
CA GLN A 387 42.23 9.94 66.83
C GLN A 387 43.32 10.75 67.56
N GLY A 388 42.96 11.44 68.64
CA GLY A 388 43.93 11.77 69.70
C GLY A 388 43.69 13.08 70.47
N VAL A 389 43.00 12.97 71.61
CA VAL A 389 43.42 13.46 72.95
C VAL A 389 43.76 14.96 73.18
N ASP A 390 43.10 15.48 74.23
CA ASP A 390 43.45 16.55 75.19
C ASP A 390 43.24 18.06 74.89
N ASN A 391 42.26 18.60 75.64
CA ASN A 391 42.29 19.70 76.62
C ASN A 391 42.84 21.11 76.30
N ASN A 392 42.15 22.08 76.93
CA ASN A 392 42.44 23.50 77.20
C ASN A 392 42.05 24.51 76.11
N ILE A 393 41.01 25.33 76.34
CA ILE A 393 40.91 26.55 77.18
C ILE A 393 41.33 27.81 76.38
N ASP A 394 40.51 28.86 76.55
CA ASP A 394 40.67 30.27 76.14
C ASP A 394 40.50 30.57 74.64
N ASN A 395 40.04 31.74 74.22
CA ASN A 395 39.19 32.82 74.74
C ASN A 395 38.90 33.68 73.51
N ASP A 396 37.82 34.44 73.60
CA ASP A 396 37.66 35.76 73.00
C ASP A 396 37.42 36.00 71.50
N GLU A 397 36.52 36.99 71.35
CA GLU A 397 36.41 38.02 70.33
C GLU A 397 35.97 37.61 68.91
N SER A 398 34.71 37.86 68.51
CA SER A 398 34.05 39.14 68.18
C SER A 398 34.29 39.62 66.74
N GLN A 399 33.18 40.05 66.12
CA GLN A 399 33.06 40.95 64.96
C GLN A 399 33.45 40.37 63.60
N ALA A 400 32.69 40.52 62.51
CA ALA A 400 31.51 41.34 62.20
C ALA A 400 30.70 40.67 61.07
#